data_AF-D1JAP6-F1
#
_entry.id   AF-D1JAP6-F1
#
_cell.length_a   1.000
_cell.length_b   1.000
_cell.length_c   1.000
_cell.angle_alpha   90.00
_cell.angle_beta   90.00
_cell.angle_gamma   90.00
#
_symmetry.space_group_name_H-M   'P 1'
#
loop_
_entity.id
_entity.type
_entity.pdbx_description
1 polymer ?
#
loop_
_entity_poly.entity_id
_entity_poly.type
_entity_poly.pdbx_seq_one_letter_code
_entity_poly.pdbx_strand_id
1 'polypeptide(L)'
;MKCKIGTALILIVLVFLALTTNANAEEKTKEYTIIDIIDFYKQGWKASTDIWFDFPTQDKFRGGGIVGENIMIEGSASVSLTKNNQTLHGRIISPREGFIYSFFIEVYKDGVAVDDIMVIPDINGNFSTTFTPKEPGYYMIDWTSSYNWIPMSHITLGKDKKYFHVSEKDSDGDGVPDQYDYDPYDPNIQSKNDVKAPAFEAIFAIAGLLAVAYLLRRKR
;
A
#
# COMPACT_ATOMS: atom_id res chain seq x y z
N MET A 1 20.83 35.09 57.47
CA MET A 1 20.25 33.81 56.97
C MET A 1 19.40 33.92 55.68
N LYS A 2 19.28 35.09 55.02
CA LYS A 2 18.39 35.26 53.84
C LYS A 2 19.01 34.88 52.47
N CYS A 3 20.35 34.76 52.37
CA CYS A 3 21.02 34.46 51.09
C CYS A 3 20.97 32.97 50.66
N LYS A 4 20.66 32.03 51.55
CA LYS A 4 20.72 30.58 51.23
C LYS A 4 19.47 30.04 50.54
N ILE A 5 18.33 30.72 50.69
CA ILE A 5 17.05 30.29 50.12
C ILE A 5 17.01 30.59 48.62
N GLY A 6 17.53 31.75 48.20
CA GLY A 6 17.58 32.12 46.78
C GLY A 6 18.45 31.17 45.94
N THR A 7 19.60 30.74 46.48
CA THR A 7 20.50 29.81 45.78
C THR A 7 19.88 28.42 45.63
N ALA A 8 19.18 27.93 46.66
CA ALA A 8 18.48 26.65 46.61
C ALA A 8 17.34 26.67 45.58
N LEU A 9 16.60 27.78 45.49
CA LEU A 9 15.50 27.91 44.54
C LEU A 9 16.02 27.93 43.08
N ILE A 10 17.13 28.63 42.83
CA ILE A 10 17.78 28.66 41.50
C ILE A 10 18.27 27.27 41.11
N LEU A 11 18.85 26.51 42.05
CA LEU A 11 19.31 25.15 41.79
C LEU A 11 18.15 24.22 41.44
N ILE A 12 17.02 24.33 42.15
CA ILE A 12 15.81 23.55 41.87
C ILE A 12 15.26 23.88 40.47
N VAL A 13 15.20 25.17 40.12
CA VAL A 13 14.73 25.59 38.78
C VAL A 13 15.65 25.07 37.68
N LEU A 14 16.98 25.10 37.87
CA LEU A 14 17.94 24.56 36.89
C LEU A 14 17.83 23.05 36.73
N VAL A 15 17.61 22.31 37.82
CA VAL A 15 17.39 20.85 37.77
C VAL A 15 16.07 20.53 37.06
N PHE A 16 15.00 21.28 37.36
CA PHE A 16 13.72 21.10 36.65
C PHE A 16 13.83 21.45 35.17
N LEU A 17 14.54 22.51 34.80
CA LEU A 17 14.79 22.84 33.39
C LEU A 17 15.60 21.73 32.69
N ALA A 18 16.65 21.21 33.33
CA ALA A 18 17.46 20.14 32.75
C ALA A 18 16.66 18.83 32.57
N LEU A 19 15.74 18.54 33.50
CA LEU A 19 14.85 17.39 33.40
C LEU A 19 13.78 17.56 32.31
N THR A 20 13.24 18.77 32.12
CA THR A 20 12.24 19.03 31.07
C THR A 20 12.87 19.13 29.67
N THR A 21 14.11 19.59 29.53
CA THR A 21 14.81 19.60 28.24
C THR A 21 15.23 18.22 27.77
N ASN A 22 15.52 17.29 28.70
CA ASN A 22 15.90 15.92 28.36
C ASN A 22 14.69 14.99 28.12
N ALA A 23 13.52 15.31 28.68
CA ALA A 23 12.31 14.52 28.50
C ALA A 23 11.67 14.67 27.09
N ASN A 24 12.12 15.65 26.31
CA ASN A 24 11.55 15.96 24.99
C ASN A 24 12.57 15.85 23.85
N ALA A 25 13.73 15.23 24.10
CA ALA A 25 14.62 14.84 23.02
C ALA A 25 13.94 13.68 22.28
N GLU A 26 13.30 14.00 21.17
CA GLU A 26 12.79 13.01 20.22
C GLU A 26 13.94 12.04 19.90
N GLU A 27 13.83 10.80 20.36
CA GLU A 27 14.85 9.79 20.15
C GLU A 27 14.82 9.45 18.66
N LYS A 28 15.63 10.18 17.88
CA LYS A 28 15.71 9.98 16.44
C LYS A 28 16.03 8.52 16.19
N THR A 29 15.15 7.86 15.43
CA THR A 29 15.39 6.49 14.98
C THR A 29 16.74 6.45 14.29
N LYS A 30 17.60 5.52 14.73
CA LYS A 30 18.94 5.40 14.16
C LYS A 30 18.85 4.94 12.71
N GLU A 31 19.75 5.43 11.88
CA GLU A 31 19.81 5.11 10.45
C GLU A 31 21.08 4.30 10.16
N TYR A 32 20.97 3.34 9.25
CA TYR A 32 22.06 2.49 8.81
C TYR A 32 22.06 2.38 7.29
N THR A 33 23.22 2.58 6.69
CA THR A 33 23.48 2.20 5.29
C THR A 33 23.84 0.72 5.21
N ILE A 34 23.81 0.14 4.01
CA ILE A 34 24.29 -1.23 3.80
C ILE A 34 25.79 -1.39 4.14
N ILE A 35 26.59 -0.33 3.98
CA ILE A 35 28.02 -0.35 4.34
C ILE A 35 28.17 -0.50 5.86
N ASP A 36 27.39 0.26 6.64
CA ASP A 36 27.39 0.14 8.10
C ASP A 36 27.03 -1.29 8.52
N ILE A 37 25.98 -1.85 7.93
CA ILE A 37 25.51 -3.22 8.23
C ILE A 37 26.59 -4.25 7.90
N ILE A 38 27.28 -4.10 6.75
CA ILE A 38 28.42 -4.96 6.37
C ILE A 38 29.55 -4.85 7.39
N ASP A 39 29.86 -3.65 7.87
CA ASP A 39 30.93 -3.45 8.84
C ASP A 39 30.58 -3.99 10.22
N PHE A 40 29.31 -3.91 10.64
CA PHE A 40 28.80 -4.64 11.81
C PHE A 40 28.95 -6.16 11.60
N TYR A 41 28.57 -6.68 10.43
CA TYR A 41 28.69 -8.10 10.12
C TYR A 41 30.13 -8.61 10.20
N LYS A 42 31.10 -7.87 9.64
CA LYS A 42 32.54 -8.18 9.76
C LYS A 42 33.03 -8.19 11.20
N GLN A 43 32.42 -7.39 12.07
CA GLN A 43 32.70 -7.37 13.50
C GLN A 43 32.00 -8.51 14.28
N GLY A 44 31.31 -9.43 13.60
CA GLY A 44 30.63 -10.58 14.22
C GLY A 44 29.23 -10.26 14.76
N TRP A 45 28.60 -9.18 14.28
CA TRP A 45 27.17 -8.96 14.51
C TRP A 45 26.33 -9.79 13.55
N LYS A 46 25.17 -10.27 14.00
CA LYS A 46 24.17 -10.87 13.14
C LYS A 46 23.16 -9.79 12.74
N ALA A 47 22.92 -9.66 11.44
CA ALA A 47 21.93 -8.74 10.91
C ALA A 47 20.65 -9.49 10.53
N SER A 48 19.50 -8.86 10.72
CA SER A 48 18.24 -9.28 10.11
C SER A 48 17.42 -8.06 9.71
N THR A 49 16.78 -8.11 8.54
CA THR A 49 15.97 -6.98 8.04
C THR A 49 14.51 -7.16 8.41
N ASP A 50 13.88 -6.10 8.87
CA ASP A 50 12.46 -6.02 9.19
C ASP A 50 11.78 -5.07 8.19
N ILE A 51 10.81 -5.57 7.43
CA ILE A 51 9.99 -4.78 6.50
C ILE A 51 8.64 -4.48 7.16
N TRP A 52 8.31 -3.20 7.25
CA TRP A 52 7.04 -2.71 7.80
C TRP A 52 6.20 -2.12 6.68
N PHE A 53 4.94 -2.53 6.57
CA PHE A 53 3.99 -1.89 5.65
C PHE A 53 3.25 -0.78 6.39
N ASP A 54 3.13 0.38 5.76
CA ASP A 54 2.37 1.48 6.36
C ASP A 54 0.88 1.11 6.43
N PHE A 55 0.21 1.46 7.54
CA PHE A 55 -1.18 1.09 7.81
C PHE A 55 -2.21 1.39 6.69
N PRO A 56 -2.06 2.37 5.77
CA PRO A 56 -3.00 2.54 4.64
C PRO A 56 -2.95 1.40 3.61
N THR A 57 -1.81 0.73 3.43
CA THR A 57 -1.71 -0.40 2.49
C THR A 57 -2.35 -1.66 3.05
N GLN A 58 -2.41 -1.85 4.38
CA GLN A 58 -3.18 -2.95 4.96
C GLN A 58 -4.67 -2.85 4.66
N ASP A 59 -5.25 -1.65 4.73
CA ASP A 59 -6.66 -1.45 4.41
C ASP A 59 -6.93 -1.57 2.90
N LYS A 60 -5.97 -1.21 2.03
CA LYS A 60 -6.06 -1.50 0.58
C LYS A 60 -5.93 -2.99 0.26
N PHE A 61 -5.05 -3.72 0.96
CA PHE A 61 -5.00 -5.18 0.89
C PHE A 61 -6.28 -5.84 1.43
N ARG A 62 -6.99 -5.19 2.37
CA ARG A 62 -8.32 -5.62 2.85
C ARG A 62 -9.47 -5.23 1.91
N GLY A 63 -9.37 -4.10 1.23
CA GLY A 63 -10.35 -3.61 0.24
C GLY A 63 -10.26 -4.36 -1.09
N GLY A 64 -9.17 -5.06 -1.33
CA GLY A 64 -8.92 -5.84 -2.55
C GLY A 64 -8.37 -4.98 -3.68
N GLY A 65 -7.65 -5.63 -4.61
CA GLY A 65 -7.24 -5.01 -5.87
C GLY A 65 -8.29 -5.20 -6.95
N ILE A 66 -8.17 -4.45 -8.06
CA ILE A 66 -9.00 -4.62 -9.25
C ILE A 66 -8.09 -5.06 -10.41
N VAL A 67 -8.55 -6.01 -11.22
CA VAL A 67 -7.82 -6.45 -12.42
C VAL A 67 -7.49 -5.25 -13.31
N GLY A 68 -6.22 -5.14 -13.71
CA GLY A 68 -5.74 -4.07 -14.58
C GLY A 68 -5.46 -2.74 -13.89
N GLU A 69 -5.73 -2.60 -12.59
CA GLU A 69 -5.41 -1.40 -11.82
C GLU A 69 -4.12 -1.56 -11.00
N ASN A 70 -3.40 -0.45 -10.80
CA ASN A 70 -2.15 -0.46 -10.05
C ASN A 70 -2.44 -0.58 -8.54
N ILE A 71 -1.95 -1.66 -7.94
CA ILE A 71 -1.90 -1.85 -6.49
C ILE A 71 -0.61 -1.21 -5.99
N MET A 72 -0.74 -0.15 -5.19
CA MET A 72 0.38 0.52 -4.56
C MET A 72 0.84 -0.27 -3.32
N ILE A 73 2.14 -0.57 -3.25
CA ILE A 73 2.80 -1.27 -2.15
C ILE A 73 3.81 -0.32 -1.52
N GLU A 74 3.56 0.06 -0.27
CA GLU A 74 4.31 1.08 0.47
C GLU A 74 4.67 0.58 1.86
N GLY A 75 5.83 1.01 2.34
CA GLY A 75 6.32 0.66 3.65
C GLY A 75 7.67 1.26 3.98
N SER A 76 8.32 0.71 4.99
CA SER A 76 9.67 1.06 5.40
C SER A 76 10.52 -0.17 5.71
N ALA A 77 11.82 -0.04 5.50
CA ALA A 77 12.81 -1.07 5.79
C ALA A 77 13.64 -0.70 7.02
N SER A 78 13.83 -1.67 7.91
CA SER A 78 14.60 -1.54 9.13
C SER A 78 15.52 -2.74 9.33
N VAL A 79 16.54 -2.60 10.17
CA VAL A 79 17.50 -3.64 10.49
C VAL A 79 17.60 -3.80 11.99
N SER A 80 17.66 -5.05 12.40
CA SER A 80 17.98 -5.50 13.75
C SER A 80 19.38 -6.11 13.72
N LEU A 81 20.33 -5.51 14.45
CA LEU A 81 21.72 -5.97 14.59
C LEU A 81 21.91 -6.55 15.99
N THR A 82 22.27 -7.82 16.09
CA THR A 82 22.41 -8.52 17.38
C THR A 82 23.81 -9.07 17.61
N LYS A 83 24.36 -8.85 18.81
CA LYS A 83 25.64 -9.42 19.25
C LYS A 83 25.70 -9.46 20.77
N ASN A 84 26.10 -10.58 21.36
CA ASN A 84 26.33 -10.71 22.82
C ASN A 84 25.17 -10.18 23.70
N ASN A 85 23.92 -10.55 23.38
CA ASN A 85 22.68 -10.06 24.03
C ASN A 85 22.41 -8.55 23.91
N GLN A 86 23.17 -7.83 23.08
CA GLN A 86 22.85 -6.47 22.68
C GLN A 86 22.12 -6.49 21.35
N THR A 87 21.10 -5.66 21.23
CA THR A 87 20.37 -5.43 19.99
C THR A 87 20.40 -3.95 19.65
N LEU A 88 20.78 -3.63 18.42
CA LEU A 88 20.63 -2.30 17.84
C LEU A 88 19.53 -2.37 16.79
N HIS A 89 18.65 -1.37 16.79
CA HIS A 89 17.60 -1.24 15.79
C HIS A 89 17.77 0.08 15.06
N GLY A 90 17.47 0.08 13.77
CA GLY A 90 17.42 1.32 12.98
C GLY A 90 16.82 1.12 11.61
N ARG A 91 16.56 2.23 10.92
CA ARG A 91 16.09 2.21 9.53
C ARG A 91 17.23 1.89 8.58
N ILE A 92 16.94 1.15 7.52
CA ILE A 92 17.87 0.95 6.43
C ILE A 92 17.62 2.06 5.41
N ILE A 93 18.62 2.92 5.20
CA ILE A 93 18.54 4.01 4.24
C ILE A 93 19.39 3.71 3.01
N SER A 94 18.95 4.15 1.84
CA SER A 94 19.78 4.11 0.62
C SER A 94 20.28 5.51 0.29
N PRO A 95 21.60 5.77 0.34
CA PRO A 95 22.14 7.04 -0.08
C PRO A 95 21.96 7.24 -1.59
N ARG A 96 22.01 8.49 -2.05
CA ARG A 96 21.89 8.84 -3.49
C ARG A 96 23.03 8.30 -4.34
N GLU A 97 24.18 8.03 -3.73
CA GLU A 97 25.38 7.49 -4.38
C GLU A 97 25.99 6.39 -3.51
N GLY A 98 26.53 5.34 -4.14
CA GLY A 98 27.24 4.25 -3.47
C GLY A 98 26.48 2.92 -3.45
N PHE A 99 26.75 2.10 -2.44
CA PHE A 99 26.10 0.80 -2.28
C PHE A 99 24.68 1.00 -1.76
N ILE A 100 23.71 0.45 -2.50
CA ILE A 100 22.28 0.59 -2.24
C ILE A 100 21.75 -0.70 -1.63
N TYR A 101 21.00 -0.59 -0.55
CA TYR A 101 20.25 -1.74 -0.05
C TYR A 101 19.04 -1.98 -0.96
N SER A 102 18.85 -3.23 -1.38
CA SER A 102 17.68 -3.65 -2.13
C SER A 102 17.13 -4.96 -1.59
N PHE A 103 15.86 -5.19 -1.87
CA PHE A 103 15.16 -6.44 -1.64
C PHE A 103 14.15 -6.67 -2.76
N PHE A 104 13.66 -7.90 -2.86
CA PHE A 104 12.68 -8.30 -3.86
C PHE A 104 11.33 -8.51 -3.19
N ILE A 105 10.28 -8.03 -3.85
CA ILE A 105 8.88 -8.37 -3.55
C ILE A 105 8.45 -9.35 -4.64
N GLU A 106 8.23 -10.60 -4.24
CA GLU A 106 7.81 -11.67 -5.12
C GLU A 106 6.29 -11.83 -5.02
N VAL A 107 5.59 -11.77 -6.15
CA VAL A 107 4.15 -11.90 -6.21
C VAL A 107 3.80 -13.26 -6.80
N TYR A 108 2.90 -13.98 -6.14
CA TYR A 108 2.48 -15.32 -6.50
C TYR A 108 0.97 -15.41 -6.71
N LYS A 109 0.57 -16.26 -7.65
CA LYS A 109 -0.82 -16.66 -7.89
C LYS A 109 -0.87 -18.18 -8.02
N ASP A 110 -1.72 -18.83 -7.24
CA ASP A 110 -1.87 -20.29 -7.20
C ASP A 110 -0.53 -21.04 -6.98
N GLY A 111 0.38 -20.44 -6.22
CA GLY A 111 1.71 -21.00 -5.93
C GLY A 111 2.76 -20.78 -7.02
N VAL A 112 2.43 -20.10 -8.12
CA VAL A 112 3.35 -19.75 -9.21
C VAL A 112 3.75 -18.28 -9.09
N ALA A 113 5.03 -17.96 -9.19
CA ALA A 113 5.50 -16.58 -9.24
C ALA A 113 5.03 -15.92 -10.53
N VAL A 114 4.34 -14.79 -10.41
CA VAL A 114 3.78 -14.00 -11.53
C VAL A 114 4.46 -12.65 -11.69
N ASP A 115 5.14 -12.17 -10.66
CA ASP A 115 5.96 -10.95 -10.71
C ASP A 115 7.10 -11.01 -9.68
N ASP A 116 8.16 -10.26 -9.95
CA ASP A 116 9.33 -10.11 -9.08
C ASP A 116 9.85 -8.67 -9.18
N ILE A 117 9.67 -7.91 -8.09
CA ILE A 117 9.82 -6.47 -8.06
C ILE A 117 11.01 -6.12 -7.18
N MET A 118 12.07 -5.58 -7.78
CA MET A 118 13.21 -5.03 -7.04
C MET A 118 12.82 -3.70 -6.38
N VAL A 119 13.00 -3.62 -5.07
CA VAL A 119 12.66 -2.45 -4.24
C VAL A 119 13.91 -1.88 -3.59
N ILE A 120 14.02 -0.56 -3.64
CA ILE A 120 15.10 0.22 -3.04
C ILE A 120 14.45 1.23 -2.07
N PRO A 121 14.70 1.13 -0.75
CA PRO A 121 14.29 2.16 0.19
C PRO A 121 14.93 3.50 -0.14
N ASP A 122 14.23 4.60 0.12
CA ASP A 122 14.73 5.96 -0.04
C ASP A 122 15.71 6.36 1.08
N ILE A 123 16.09 7.63 1.10
CA ILE A 123 16.99 8.19 2.12
C ILE A 123 16.39 8.21 3.53
N ASN A 124 15.08 8.00 3.67
CA ASN A 124 14.36 7.92 4.94
C ASN A 124 14.02 6.47 5.31
N GLY A 125 14.46 5.50 4.49
CA GLY A 125 14.17 4.08 4.63
C GLY A 125 12.75 3.69 4.26
N ASN A 126 12.00 4.57 3.57
CA ASN A 126 10.66 4.27 3.06
C ASN A 126 10.75 3.73 1.63
N PHE A 127 9.79 2.94 1.19
CA PHE A 127 9.70 2.47 -0.19
C PHE A 127 8.27 2.56 -0.72
N SER A 128 8.15 2.66 -2.05
CA SER A 128 6.88 2.64 -2.77
C SER A 128 7.11 1.93 -4.11
N THR A 129 6.25 0.97 -4.43
CA THR A 129 6.25 0.26 -5.71
C THR A 129 4.83 -0.12 -6.10
N THR A 130 4.63 -0.60 -7.32
CA THR A 130 3.32 -0.94 -7.87
C THR A 130 3.29 -2.33 -8.46
N PHE A 131 2.17 -3.02 -8.29
CA PHE A 131 1.86 -4.29 -8.95
C PHE A 131 0.52 -4.18 -9.69
N THR A 132 0.43 -4.67 -10.92
CA THR A 132 -0.81 -4.67 -11.71
C THR A 132 -1.28 -6.12 -11.93
N PRO A 133 -2.34 -6.59 -11.24
CA PRO A 133 -2.85 -7.93 -11.43
C PRO A 133 -3.52 -8.08 -12.79
N LYS A 134 -3.34 -9.24 -13.43
CA LYS A 134 -3.86 -9.55 -14.76
C LYS A 134 -5.11 -10.41 -14.74
N GLU A 135 -5.42 -11.01 -13.60
CA GLU A 135 -6.54 -11.94 -13.42
C GLU A 135 -7.11 -11.81 -12.00
N PRO A 136 -8.39 -12.14 -11.79
CA PRO A 136 -9.00 -12.08 -10.48
C PRO A 136 -8.54 -13.24 -9.58
N GLY A 137 -8.81 -13.12 -8.28
CA GLY A 137 -8.60 -14.15 -7.27
C GLY A 137 -7.54 -13.78 -6.23
N TYR A 138 -7.05 -14.78 -5.51
CA TYR A 138 -6.12 -14.57 -4.40
C TYR A 138 -4.66 -14.56 -4.85
N TYR A 139 -3.96 -13.49 -4.49
CA TYR A 139 -2.53 -13.34 -4.66
C TYR A 139 -1.82 -13.47 -3.32
N MET A 140 -0.53 -13.79 -3.37
CA MET A 140 0.37 -13.88 -2.24
C MET A 140 1.63 -13.07 -2.52
N ILE A 141 2.04 -12.21 -1.60
CA ILE A 141 3.31 -11.50 -1.63
C ILE A 141 4.27 -12.14 -0.64
N ASP A 142 5.49 -12.38 -1.09
CA ASP A 142 6.66 -12.77 -0.30
C ASP A 142 7.79 -11.74 -0.52
N TRP A 143 8.83 -11.79 0.32
CA TRP A 143 9.95 -10.86 0.18
C TRP A 143 11.29 -11.52 0.52
N THR A 144 12.28 -11.20 -0.31
CA THR A 144 13.63 -11.79 -0.22
C THR A 144 14.66 -10.67 -0.21
N SER A 145 15.65 -10.73 0.70
CA SER A 145 16.76 -9.77 0.65
C SER A 145 17.66 -10.08 -0.55
N SER A 146 18.19 -9.04 -1.21
CA SER A 146 19.27 -9.19 -2.20
C SER A 146 20.58 -9.72 -1.60
N TYR A 147 20.68 -9.77 -0.27
CA TYR A 147 21.85 -10.22 0.47
C TYR A 147 21.55 -11.49 1.26
N ASN A 148 22.02 -12.64 0.76
CA ASN A 148 21.76 -13.96 1.39
C ASN A 148 22.20 -14.07 2.87
N TRP A 149 23.12 -13.21 3.32
CA TRP A 149 23.61 -13.18 4.70
C TRP A 149 22.82 -12.24 5.61
N ILE A 150 21.90 -11.44 5.06
CA ILE A 150 20.94 -10.63 5.81
C ILE A 150 19.56 -11.29 5.65
N PRO A 151 19.20 -12.25 6.51
CA PRO A 151 17.87 -12.84 6.48
C PRO A 151 16.82 -11.75 6.72
N MET A 152 15.71 -11.85 5.99
CA MET A 152 14.50 -11.14 6.36
C MET A 152 13.98 -11.75 7.66
N SER A 153 13.92 -10.92 8.69
CA SER A 153 13.36 -11.26 9.97
C SER A 153 11.84 -11.32 9.85
N HIS A 154 11.28 -12.47 10.26
CA HIS A 154 9.84 -12.64 10.44
C HIS A 154 9.46 -12.31 11.89
N ILE A 155 9.88 -11.15 12.42
CA ILE A 155 9.62 -10.79 13.83
C ILE A 155 8.11 -10.72 14.08
N THR A 156 7.63 -11.82 14.67
CA THR A 156 6.72 -11.91 15.82
C THR A 156 5.31 -11.36 15.67
N LEU A 157 4.73 -11.34 14.47
CA LEU A 157 3.28 -11.39 14.23
C LEU A 157 2.94 -12.21 12.95
N GLY A 158 3.59 -13.37 12.83
CA GLY A 158 3.33 -14.35 11.77
C GLY A 158 4.40 -14.36 10.67
N LYS A 159 4.76 -15.57 10.21
CA LYS A 159 5.68 -15.86 9.10
C LYS A 159 5.10 -15.48 7.74
N ASP A 160 4.23 -14.50 7.69
CA ASP A 160 3.07 -14.65 6.84
C ASP A 160 3.23 -13.76 5.63
N LYS A 161 3.77 -14.38 4.57
CA LYS A 161 3.26 -14.24 3.20
C LYS A 161 1.92 -13.50 3.21
N LYS A 162 1.84 -12.35 2.55
CA LYS A 162 0.64 -11.50 2.59
C LYS A 162 -0.30 -11.91 1.49
N TYR A 163 -1.51 -12.32 1.86
CA TYR A 163 -2.54 -12.67 0.91
C TYR A 163 -3.49 -11.51 0.71
N PHE A 164 -3.93 -11.31 -0.53
CA PHE A 164 -4.94 -10.32 -0.87
C PHE A 164 -5.80 -10.81 -2.03
N HIS A 165 -7.04 -10.33 -2.08
CA HIS A 165 -7.98 -10.68 -3.13
C HIS A 165 -7.98 -9.60 -4.21
N VAL A 166 -8.08 -10.01 -5.47
CA VAL A 166 -8.29 -9.13 -6.63
C VAL A 166 -9.64 -9.45 -7.24
N SER A 167 -10.53 -8.46 -7.32
CA SER A 167 -11.82 -8.58 -8.01
C SER A 167 -11.67 -8.28 -9.49
N GLU A 168 -12.64 -8.75 -10.27
CA GLU A 168 -12.85 -8.25 -11.61
C GLU A 168 -13.21 -6.76 -11.57
N LYS A 169 -13.02 -6.07 -12.69
CA LYS A 169 -13.41 -4.67 -12.82
C LYS A 169 -14.92 -4.58 -13.03
N ASP A 170 -15.55 -3.68 -12.29
CA ASP A 170 -16.97 -3.34 -12.34
C ASP A 170 -17.02 -1.80 -12.25
N SER A 171 -17.10 -1.17 -13.41
CA SER A 171 -16.85 0.25 -13.61
C SER A 171 -18.02 1.13 -13.17
N ASP A 172 -19.25 0.61 -13.15
CA ASP A 172 -20.44 1.32 -12.72
C ASP A 172 -21.01 0.83 -11.37
N GLY A 173 -20.48 -0.26 -10.84
CA GLY A 173 -20.78 -0.79 -9.51
C GLY A 173 -22.11 -1.52 -9.42
N ASP A 174 -22.61 -2.03 -10.54
CA ASP A 174 -23.91 -2.71 -10.61
C ASP A 174 -23.84 -4.20 -10.22
N GLY A 175 -22.63 -4.70 -9.95
CA GLY A 175 -22.33 -6.07 -9.54
C GLY A 175 -22.07 -7.03 -10.70
N VAL A 176 -22.09 -6.55 -11.95
CA VAL A 176 -21.72 -7.29 -13.15
C VAL A 176 -20.33 -6.84 -13.60
N PRO A 177 -19.35 -7.76 -13.69
CA PRO A 177 -18.03 -7.39 -14.20
C PRO A 177 -18.09 -6.81 -15.61
N ASP A 178 -17.25 -5.81 -15.91
CA ASP A 178 -17.17 -5.09 -17.21
C ASP A 178 -17.11 -6.03 -18.43
N GLN A 179 -16.53 -7.23 -18.27
CA GLN A 179 -16.41 -8.22 -19.35
C GLN A 179 -17.73 -8.93 -19.69
N TYR A 180 -18.70 -8.91 -18.77
CA TYR A 180 -20.02 -9.51 -18.89
C TYR A 180 -21.14 -8.48 -18.96
N ASP A 181 -20.86 -7.23 -18.63
CA ASP A 181 -21.80 -6.13 -18.71
C ASP A 181 -22.06 -5.68 -20.15
N TYR A 182 -23.33 -5.38 -20.45
CA TYR A 182 -23.75 -4.86 -21.74
C TYR A 182 -23.35 -3.39 -21.93
N ASP A 183 -23.40 -2.58 -20.87
CA ASP A 183 -22.90 -1.20 -20.88
C ASP A 183 -22.11 -0.90 -19.58
N PRO A 184 -20.79 -1.18 -19.56
CA PRO A 184 -19.92 -1.08 -18.37
C PRO A 184 -19.87 0.27 -17.63
N TYR A 185 -20.57 1.28 -18.12
CA TYR A 185 -20.57 2.62 -17.53
C TYR A 185 -21.98 3.13 -17.22
N ASP A 186 -23.04 2.33 -17.42
CA ASP A 186 -24.42 2.67 -17.07
C ASP A 186 -25.03 1.61 -16.13
N PRO A 187 -25.17 1.91 -14.83
CA PRO A 187 -25.58 0.92 -13.81
C PRO A 187 -27.05 0.47 -13.94
N ASN A 188 -27.75 0.94 -14.97
CA ASN A 188 -29.13 0.54 -15.27
C ASN A 188 -29.24 -0.40 -16.48
N ILE A 189 -28.12 -0.73 -17.16
CA ILE A 189 -28.13 -1.50 -18.40
C ILE A 189 -27.23 -2.74 -18.30
N GLN A 190 -27.70 -3.74 -17.57
CA GLN A 190 -27.02 -5.04 -17.41
C GLN A 190 -27.11 -5.93 -18.65
N SER A 191 -28.17 -5.75 -19.43
CA SER A 191 -28.48 -6.62 -20.56
C SER A 191 -29.12 -5.84 -21.70
N LYS A 192 -29.13 -6.45 -22.88
CA LYS A 192 -29.80 -5.90 -24.06
C LYS A 192 -31.30 -5.58 -23.82
N ASN A 193 -31.95 -6.27 -22.89
CA ASN A 193 -33.37 -6.05 -22.59
C ASN A 193 -33.60 -4.77 -21.76
N ASP A 194 -32.57 -4.27 -21.09
CA ASP A 194 -32.65 -3.07 -20.26
C ASP A 194 -32.57 -1.79 -21.09
N VAL A 195 -32.04 -1.91 -22.32
CA VAL A 195 -32.10 -0.85 -23.34
C VAL A 195 -33.56 -0.62 -23.73
N LYS A 196 -34.19 0.35 -23.06
CA LYS A 196 -35.51 0.84 -23.45
C LYS A 196 -35.37 1.45 -24.84
N ALA A 197 -36.05 0.86 -25.82
CA ALA A 197 -36.24 1.53 -27.10
C ALA A 197 -36.79 2.92 -26.80
N PRO A 198 -36.13 4.00 -27.24
CA PRO A 198 -36.61 5.33 -26.97
C PRO A 198 -38.02 5.42 -27.58
N ALA A 199 -38.93 6.14 -26.90
CA ALA A 199 -40.36 6.20 -27.23
C ALA A 199 -40.71 6.69 -28.67
N PHE A 200 -39.72 6.83 -29.55
CA PHE A 200 -39.85 7.04 -30.98
C PHE A 200 -40.83 6.09 -31.67
N GLU A 201 -40.88 4.81 -31.30
CA GLU A 201 -41.86 3.89 -31.90
C GLU A 201 -43.30 4.31 -31.58
N ALA A 202 -43.55 4.76 -30.35
CA ALA A 202 -44.85 5.30 -29.96
C ALA A 202 -45.16 6.62 -30.69
N ILE A 203 -44.15 7.47 -30.91
CA ILE A 203 -44.32 8.72 -31.69
C ILE A 203 -44.74 8.41 -33.12
N PHE A 204 -44.08 7.47 -33.80
CA PHE A 204 -44.44 7.10 -35.17
C PHE A 204 -45.84 6.45 -35.25
N ALA A 205 -46.19 5.61 -34.27
CA ALA A 205 -47.52 5.02 -34.19
C ALA A 205 -48.62 6.08 -33.96
N ILE A 206 -48.39 7.03 -33.04
CA ILE A 206 -49.31 8.13 -32.75
C ILE A 206 -49.44 9.07 -33.97
N ALA A 207 -48.33 9.44 -34.60
CA ALA A 207 -48.33 10.29 -35.79
C ALA A 207 -49.08 9.61 -36.96
N GLY A 208 -48.88 8.31 -37.15
CA GLY A 208 -49.60 7.51 -38.13
C GLY A 208 -51.12 7.49 -37.86
N LEU A 209 -51.53 7.24 -36.63
CA LEU A 209 -52.94 7.26 -36.23
C LEU A 209 -53.58 8.65 -36.44
N LEU A 210 -52.88 9.73 -36.07
CA LEU A 210 -53.36 11.10 -36.28
C LEU A 210 -53.49 11.43 -37.77
N ALA A 211 -52.53 10.99 -38.60
CA ALA A 211 -52.60 11.20 -40.05
C ALA A 211 -53.80 10.45 -40.68
N VAL A 212 -54.03 9.19 -40.28
CA VAL A 212 -55.19 8.41 -40.73
C VAL A 212 -56.50 9.06 -40.27
N ALA A 213 -56.60 9.46 -39.01
CA ALA A 213 -57.77 10.14 -38.45
C ALA A 213 -58.06 11.47 -39.20
N TYR A 214 -57.02 12.25 -39.49
CA TYR A 214 -57.13 13.49 -40.28
C TYR A 214 -57.66 13.21 -41.70
N LEU A 215 -57.11 12.21 -42.39
CA LEU A 215 -57.56 11.84 -43.74
C LEU A 215 -59.01 11.34 -43.77
N LEU A 216 -59.43 10.56 -42.77
CA LEU A 216 -60.81 10.10 -42.63
C LEU A 216 -61.77 11.26 -42.34
N ARG A 217 -61.38 12.21 -41.48
CA ARG A 217 -62.18 13.40 -41.18
C ARG A 217 -62.35 14.31 -42.41
N ARG A 218 -61.31 14.47 -43.23
CA ARG A 218 -61.34 15.32 -44.44
C ARG A 218 -62.20 14.76 -45.58
N LYS A 219 -62.45 13.44 -45.59
CA LYS A 219 -63.29 12.77 -46.61
C LYS A 219 -64.80 12.82 -46.33
N ARG A 220 -65.22 13.27 -45.14
CA ARG A 220 -66.61 13.63 -44.84
C ARG A 220 -66.83 15.12 -45.08
#